data_AF-A0A3D2MTH6-F1
#
_entry.id   AF-A0A3D2MTH6-F1
#
_cell.length_a   1.000
_cell.length_b   1.000
_cell.length_c   1.000
_cell.angle_alpha   90.00
_cell.angle_beta   90.00
_cell.angle_gamma   90.00
#
_symmetry.space_group_name_H-M   'P 1'
#
loop_
_entity.id
_entity.type
_entity.pdbx_description
1 polymer ?
#
loop_
_entity_poly.entity_id
_entity_poly.type
_entity_poly.pdbx_seq_one_letter_code
_entity_poly.pdbx_strand_id
1 'polypeptide(L)' 'LLPWDQIAIWAITVGTNLAPYTPILGDTVYKVMVGGSSVGQPTLIRFYVAH' A
#
# COMPACT_ATOMS: atom_id res chain seq x y z
N LEU A 1 -0.92 9.87 4.79
CA LEU A 1 -1.23 9.16 3.52
C LEU A 1 -1.34 10.08 2.31
N LEU A 2 -1.44 11.41 2.49
CA LEU A 2 -1.45 12.38 1.38
C LEU A 2 -0.25 13.35 1.34
N PRO A 3 0.34 13.77 2.48
CA PRO A 3 1.54 14.64 2.45
C PRO A 3 2.78 13.98 1.81
N TRP A 4 2.74 12.66 1.60
CA TRP A 4 3.79 11.84 0.97
C TRP A 4 5.20 12.07 1.57
N ASP A 5 5.25 12.21 2.89
CA ASP A 5 6.47 12.34 3.69
C ASP A 5 7.03 10.97 4.11
N GLN A 6 8.23 10.95 4.73
CA GLN A 6 8.88 9.70 5.12
C GLN A 6 8.01 8.86 6.07
N ILE A 7 7.31 9.50 7.02
CA ILE A 7 6.45 8.78 7.96
C ILE A 7 5.26 8.16 7.23
N ALA A 8 4.59 8.88 6.32
CA ALA A 8 3.51 8.31 5.53
C ALA A 8 3.97 7.14 4.66
N ILE A 9 5.14 7.26 4.00
CA ILE A 9 5.69 6.19 3.16
C ILE A 9 5.99 4.95 3.99
N TRP A 10 6.62 5.10 5.16
CA TRP A 10 6.91 3.97 6.05
C TRP A 10 5.64 3.35 6.62
N ALA A 11 4.65 4.15 7.02
CA ALA A 11 3.37 3.66 7.50
C ALA A 11 2.65 2.80 6.44
N ILE A 12 2.62 3.25 5.18
CA ILE A 12 2.04 2.48 4.06
C ILE A 12 2.85 1.21 3.82
N THR A 13 4.18 1.32 3.79
CA THR A 13 5.07 0.18 3.51
C THR A 13 4.90 -0.90 4.57
N VAL A 14 4.96 -0.54 5.85
CA VAL A 14 4.76 -1.49 6.95
C VAL A 14 3.34 -2.06 6.91
N GLY A 15 2.30 -1.23 6.77
CA GLY A 15 0.92 -1.69 6.77
C GLY A 15 0.58 -2.63 5.61
N THR A 16 1.00 -2.28 4.38
CA THR A 16 0.74 -3.10 3.20
C THR A 16 1.53 -4.41 3.21
N ASN A 17 2.76 -4.42 3.74
CA ASN A 17 3.55 -5.64 3.91
C ASN A 17 2.96 -6.64 4.91
N LEU A 18 1.94 -6.26 5.69
CA LEU A 18 1.18 -7.20 6.51
C LEU A 18 0.14 -8.00 5.72
N ALA A 19 -0.31 -7.51 4.55
CA ALA A 19 -1.38 -8.15 3.78
C ALA A 19 -1.05 -9.59 3.32
N PRO A 20 0.17 -9.91 2.83
CA PRO A 20 0.54 -11.26 2.43
C PRO A 20 0.41 -12.33 3.52
N TYR A 21 0.40 -11.95 4.81
CA TYR A 21 0.20 -12.90 5.91
C TYR A 21 -1.24 -13.42 6.02
N THR A 22 -2.20 -12.85 5.27
CA THR A 22 -3.58 -13.34 5.24
C THR A 22 -3.69 -14.54 4.29
N PRO A 23 -4.21 -15.69 4.76
CA PRO A 23 -4.41 -16.86 3.89
C PRO A 23 -5.30 -16.55 2.69
N ILE A 24 -5.06 -17.25 1.57
CA ILE A 24 -5.85 -17.22 0.32
C ILE A 24 -5.71 -15.91 -0.48
N LEU A 25 -5.94 -14.75 0.13
CA LEU A 25 -6.07 -13.48 -0.59
C LEU A 25 -4.94 -12.48 -0.33
N GLY A 26 -3.99 -12.77 0.56
CA GLY A 26 -2.99 -11.79 1.02
C GLY A 26 -2.19 -11.10 -0.09
N ASP A 27 -1.66 -11.87 -1.03
CA ASP A 27 -0.91 -11.32 -2.17
C ASP A 27 -1.77 -10.48 -3.12
N THR A 28 -3.01 -10.89 -3.32
CA THR A 28 -3.97 -10.14 -4.14
C THR A 28 -4.32 -8.82 -3.47
N VAL A 29 -4.53 -8.82 -2.15
CA VAL A 29 -4.78 -7.60 -1.37
C VAL A 29 -3.59 -6.66 -1.45
N TYR A 30 -2.36 -7.16 -1.28
CA TYR A 30 -1.13 -6.37 -1.47
C TYR A 30 -1.09 -5.71 -2.86
N LYS A 31 -1.29 -6.51 -3.91
CA LYS A 31 -1.27 -6.03 -5.30
C LYS A 31 -2.36 -5.02 -5.60
N VAL A 32 -3.54 -5.13 -5.00
CA VAL A 32 -4.62 -4.15 -5.19
C VAL A 32 -4.29 -2.83 -4.47
N MET A 33 -3.77 -2.89 -3.25
CA MET A 33 -3.43 -1.70 -2.47
C MET A 33 -2.23 -0.94 -3.03
N VAL A 34 -1.14 -1.65 -3.34
CA VAL A 34 0.12 -1.05 -3.80
C VAL A 34 0.09 -0.83 -5.32
N GLY A 35 -0.37 -1.86 -6.04
CA GLY A 35 -0.45 -1.99 -7.50
C GLY A 35 0.74 -1.49 -8.29
N GLY A 36 1.90 -1.85 -7.75
CA GLY A 36 3.22 -1.91 -8.37
C GLY A 36 4.02 -3.00 -7.65
N SER A 37 5.31 -3.14 -7.95
CA SER A 37 6.21 -4.04 -7.22
C SER A 37 6.59 -3.51 -5.83
N SER A 38 6.37 -2.22 -5.56
CA SER A 38 6.64 -1.54 -4.29
C SER A 38 5.77 -0.28 -4.15
N VAL A 39 5.76 0.31 -2.95
CA VAL A 39 5.04 1.56 -2.67
C VAL A 39 5.59 2.69 -3.53
N GLY A 40 4.71 3.32 -4.33
CA GLY A 40 5.09 4.39 -5.25
C GLY A 40 3.89 5.21 -5.74
N GLN A 41 4.05 5.90 -6.87
CA GLN A 41 2.99 6.72 -7.47
C GLN A 41 1.62 6.02 -7.64
N PRO A 42 1.54 4.75 -8.13
CA PRO A 42 0.25 4.09 -8.24
C PRO A 42 -0.38 3.80 -6.86
N THR A 43 0.44 3.64 -5.82
CA THR A 43 -0.04 3.53 -4.43
C THR A 43 -0.60 4.88 -3.95
N LEU A 44 0.11 5.99 -4.20
CA LEU A 44 -0.36 7.34 -3.82
C LEU A 44 -1.74 7.64 -4.40
N ILE A 45 -1.96 7.40 -5.70
CA ILE A 45 -3.24 7.68 -6.36
C ILE A 45 -4.37 6.84 -5.77
N ARG A 46 -4.13 5.54 -5.50
CA ARG A 46 -5.14 4.67 -4.88
C ARG A 46 -5.51 5.12 -3.49
N PHE A 47 -4.52 5.47 -2.68
CA PHE A 47 -4.77 6.02 -1.36
C PHE A 47 -5.49 7.36 -1.46
N TYR A 48 -5.14 8.25 -2.39
CA TYR A 48 -5.87 9.51 -2.61
C TYR A 48 -7.35 9.31 -2.94
N VAL A 49 -7.67 8.35 -3.82
CA VAL A 49 -9.06 8.05 -4.18
C VAL A 49 -9.82 7.37 -3.03
N ALA A 50 -9.13 6.60 -2.19
CA ALA A 50 -9.73 5.89 -1.07
C ALA A 50 -9.93 6.75 0.20
N HIS A 51 -9.26 7.91 0.29
CA HIS A 51 -9.43 8.88 1.39
C HIS A 51 -10.64 9.77 1.15
#